data_AF-A0A0K0XY01-F1
#
_entry.id   AF-A0A0K0XY01-F1
#
_cell.length_a   1.000
_cell.length_b   1.000
_cell.length_c   1.000
_cell.angle_alpha   90.00
_cell.angle_beta   90.00
_cell.angle_gamma   90.00
#
_symmetry.space_group_name_H-M   'P 1'
#
loop_
_entity.id
_entity.type
_entity.pdbx_description
1 polymer ?
#
loop_
_entity_poly.entity_id
_entity_poly.type
_entity_poly.pdbx_seq_one_letter_code
_entity_poly.pdbx_strand_id
1 'polypeptide(L)'
;MTTAAVTIADAFDAGRLALTVLDDGSGVLLDQDAEALISLNATGLVLVEALKAGCRDEGQLADRLVERFRVDRPRAEADVTAFLRALADSL
;
A
#
# COMPACT_ATOMS: atom_id res chain seq x y z
N MET A 1 -11.30 15.69 -4.72
CA MET A 1 -10.14 15.02 -5.36
C MET A 1 -9.88 13.77 -4.55
N THR A 2 -9.99 12.59 -5.15
CA THR A 2 -9.73 11.31 -4.48
C THR A 2 -8.22 11.12 -4.39
N THR A 3 -7.67 10.79 -3.22
CA THR A 3 -6.24 10.53 -3.04
C THR A 3 -5.89 9.13 -3.50
N ALA A 4 -4.61 8.87 -3.78
CA ALA A 4 -4.15 7.54 -4.20
C ALA A 4 -4.51 6.46 -3.16
N ALA A 5 -4.37 6.77 -1.86
CA ALA A 5 -4.78 5.88 -0.78
C ALA A 5 -6.27 5.50 -0.84
N VAL A 6 -7.15 6.46 -1.13
CA VAL A 6 -8.60 6.19 -1.24
C VAL A 6 -8.88 5.30 -2.45
N THR A 7 -8.28 5.59 -3.61
CA THR A 7 -8.45 4.75 -4.82
C THR A 7 -8.02 3.30 -4.59
N ILE A 8 -6.86 3.09 -3.95
CA ILE A 8 -6.35 1.73 -3.71
C ILE A 8 -7.22 1.01 -2.67
N ALA A 9 -7.66 1.69 -1.61
CA ALA A 9 -8.58 1.12 -0.63
C ALA A 9 -9.94 0.74 -1.25
N ASP A 10 -10.48 1.58 -2.13
CA ASP A 10 -11.73 1.27 -2.86
C ASP A 10 -11.57 0.05 -3.77
N ALA A 11 -10.40 -0.15 -4.38
CA ALA A 11 -10.11 -1.32 -5.19
C ALA A 11 -10.03 -2.61 -4.34
N PHE A 12 -9.60 -2.53 -3.08
CA PHE A 12 -9.73 -3.65 -2.13
C PHE A 12 -11.18 -3.92 -1.75
N ASP A 13 -11.96 -2.88 -1.41
CA ASP A 13 -13.36 -3.00 -1.02
C ASP A 13 -14.23 -3.58 -2.16
N ALA A 14 -13.88 -3.26 -3.42
CA ALA A 14 -14.52 -3.80 -4.61
C ALA A 14 -14.10 -5.25 -4.94
N GLY A 15 -13.11 -5.82 -4.23
CA GLY A 15 -12.59 -7.15 -4.50
C GLY A 15 -11.67 -7.27 -5.73
N ARG A 16 -11.34 -6.15 -6.38
CA ARG A 16 -10.42 -6.09 -7.53
C ARG A 16 -9.00 -6.49 -7.13
N LEU A 17 -8.57 -6.11 -5.93
CA LEU A 17 -7.23 -6.39 -5.41
C LEU A 17 -7.24 -7.57 -4.43
N ALA A 18 -6.35 -8.54 -4.66
CA ALA A 18 -6.10 -9.65 -3.75
C ALA A 18 -4.64 -9.65 -3.28
N LEU A 19 -4.43 -9.61 -1.97
CA LEU A 19 -3.10 -9.65 -1.34
C LEU A 19 -2.78 -11.07 -0.86
N THR A 20 -1.64 -11.60 -1.28
CA THR A 20 -1.00 -12.81 -0.74
C THR A 20 0.28 -12.42 0.00
N VAL A 21 0.45 -12.87 1.24
CA VAL A 21 1.66 -12.64 2.04
C VAL A 21 2.57 -13.86 1.94
N LEU A 22 3.86 -13.64 1.75
CA LEU A 22 4.87 -14.69 1.65
C LEU A 22 5.63 -14.84 2.98
N ASP A 23 6.22 -16.02 3.19
CA ASP A 23 6.89 -16.37 4.46
C ASP A 23 8.15 -15.54 4.75
N ASP A 24 8.70 -14.86 3.75
CA ASP A 24 9.87 -13.97 3.87
C ASP A 24 9.50 -12.53 4.27
N GLY A 25 8.21 -12.25 4.49
CA GLY A 25 7.71 -10.92 4.83
C GLY A 25 7.52 -9.99 3.63
N SER A 26 7.60 -10.52 2.41
CA SER A 26 7.16 -9.84 1.19
C SER A 26 5.69 -10.17 0.87
N GLY A 27 5.12 -9.52 -0.14
CA GLY A 27 3.76 -9.78 -0.58
C GLY A 27 3.61 -9.74 -2.09
N VAL A 28 2.55 -10.38 -2.59
CA VAL A 28 2.14 -10.28 -3.99
C VAL A 28 0.71 -9.76 -4.01
N LEU A 29 0.52 -8.67 -4.75
CA LEU A 29 -0.78 -8.10 -5.04
C LEU A 29 -1.22 -8.56 -6.44
N LEU A 30 -2.40 -9.16 -6.52
CA LEU A 30 -3.07 -9.47 -7.78
C LEU A 30 -4.13 -8.42 -8.04
N ASP A 31 -4.04 -7.75 -9.19
CA ASP A 31 -5.12 -6.96 -9.77
C ASP A 31 -5.91 -7.84 -10.75
N GLN A 32 -7.16 -8.13 -10.40
CA GLN A 32 -8.03 -9.01 -11.18
C GLN A 32 -8.49 -8.38 -12.51
N ASP A 33 -8.60 -7.05 -12.58
CA ASP A 33 -9.08 -6.38 -13.79
C ASP A 33 -7.96 -6.28 -14.82
N ALA A 34 -6.74 -5.99 -14.36
CA ALA A 34 -5.57 -5.86 -15.22
C ALA A 34 -4.83 -7.21 -15.45
N GLU A 35 -5.26 -8.28 -14.79
CA GLU A 35 -4.55 -9.57 -14.72
C GLU A 35 -3.06 -9.42 -14.36
N ALA A 36 -2.74 -8.43 -13.52
CA ALA A 36 -1.39 -8.01 -13.21
C ALA A 36 -0.95 -8.48 -11.82
N LEU A 37 0.31 -8.89 -11.69
CA LEU A 37 0.94 -9.25 -10.43
C LEU A 37 1.99 -8.21 -10.05
N ILE A 38 1.84 -7.63 -8.86
CA ILE A 38 2.76 -6.62 -8.32
C ILE A 38 3.45 -7.22 -7.09
N SER A 39 4.77 -7.28 -7.12
CA SER A 39 5.58 -7.71 -5.98
C SER A 39 5.80 -6.56 -5.01
N LEU A 40 5.59 -6.83 -3.72
CA LEU A 40 5.73 -5.88 -2.63
C LEU A 40 6.91 -6.30 -1.76
N ASN A 41 7.82 -5.37 -1.50
CA ASN A 41 8.81 -5.54 -0.44
C ASN A 41 8.15 -5.41 0.95
N ALA A 42 8.91 -5.66 2.02
CA ALA A 42 8.39 -5.61 3.39
C ALA A 42 7.73 -4.26 3.75
N THR A 43 8.27 -3.14 3.27
CA THR A 43 7.69 -1.81 3.52
C THR A 43 6.37 -1.63 2.77
N GLY A 44 6.33 -1.99 1.49
CA GLY A 44 5.13 -1.95 0.66
C GLY A 44 4.03 -2.85 1.21
N LEU A 45 4.38 -4.04 1.70
CA LEU A 45 3.44 -4.95 2.35
C LEU A 45 2.75 -4.28 3.55
N VAL A 46 3.51 -3.63 4.44
CA VAL A 46 2.96 -2.93 5.62
C VAL A 46 1.92 -1.87 5.21
N LEU A 47 2.21 -1.11 4.15
CA LEU A 47 1.30 -0.10 3.63
C LEU A 47 0.03 -0.73 3.03
N VAL A 48 0.20 -1.78 2.23
CA VAL A 48 -0.91 -2.45 1.55
C VAL A 48 -1.81 -3.19 2.54
N GLU A 49 -1.27 -3.80 3.59
CA GLU A 49 -2.06 -4.38 4.68
C GLU A 49 -2.91 -3.32 5.39
N ALA A 50 -2.35 -2.12 5.61
CA ALA A 50 -3.10 -1.02 6.22
C ALA A 50 -4.22 -0.52 5.29
N LEU A 51 -3.96 -0.38 3.99
CA LEU A 51 -4.98 -0.01 2.99
C LEU A 51 -6.09 -1.06 2.90
N LYS A 52 -5.73 -2.35 2.86
CA LYS A 52 -6.68 -3.48 2.88
C LYS A 52 -7.53 -3.51 4.15
N ALA A 53 -6.98 -3.05 5.27
CA ALA A 53 -7.73 -2.88 6.53
C ALA A 53 -8.62 -1.61 6.56
N GLY A 54 -8.68 -0.85 5.46
CA GLY A 54 -9.52 0.34 5.32
C GLY A 54 -8.84 1.66 5.69
N CYS A 55 -7.52 1.68 5.90
CA CYS A 55 -6.81 2.94 6.07
C CYS A 55 -6.85 3.76 4.77
N ARG A 56 -7.22 5.03 4.87
CA ARG A 56 -7.41 5.94 3.73
C ARG A 56 -6.62 7.24 3.88
N ASP A 57 -5.83 7.35 4.95
CA ASP A 57 -5.09 8.55 5.33
C ASP A 57 -3.58 8.33 5.19
N GLU A 58 -2.92 9.14 4.37
CA GLU A 58 -1.49 9.01 4.10
C GLU A 58 -0.63 9.34 5.34
N GLY A 59 -1.12 10.20 6.22
CA GLY A 59 -0.45 10.51 7.49
C GLY A 59 -0.40 9.31 8.43
N GLN A 60 -1.52 8.58 8.56
CA GLN A 60 -1.59 7.33 9.33
C GLN A 60 -0.71 6.24 8.75
N LEU A 61 -0.59 6.17 7.42
CA LEU A 61 0.36 5.27 6.76
C LEU A 61 1.81 5.64 7.08
N ALA A 62 2.14 6.94 7.08
CA ALA A 62 3.47 7.41 7.46
C ALA A 62 3.78 7.12 8.93
N ASP A 63 2.81 7.31 9.83
CA ASP A 63 2.95 6.96 11.25
C ASP A 63 3.27 5.48 11.46
N ARG A 64 2.63 4.58 10.69
CA ARG A 64 2.95 3.15 10.72
C ARG A 64 4.38 2.87 10.28
N LEU A 65 4.91 3.56 9.26
CA LEU A 65 6.30 3.37 8.85
C LEU A 65 7.28 3.89 9.91
N VAL A 66 7.00 5.05 10.50
CA VAL A 66 7.81 5.62 11.60
C VAL A 66 7.86 4.64 12.77
N GLU A 67 6.71 4.11 13.21
CA GLU A 67 6.64 3.17 14.33
C GLU A 67 7.36 1.84 14.00
N ARG A 68 7.10 1.28 12.82
CA ARG A 68 7.58 -0.05 12.42
C ARG A 68 9.07 -0.09 12.11
N PHE A 69 9.58 0.94 11.42
CA PHE A 69 10.94 0.97 10.88
C PHE A 69 11.84 2.00 11.56
N ARG A 70 11.31 2.80 12.49
CA ARG A 70 12.05 3.85 13.23
C ARG A 70 12.75 4.85 12.30
N VAL A 71 12.08 5.19 11.21
CA VAL A 71 12.50 6.23 10.26
C VAL A 71 11.98 7.60 10.69
N ASP A 72 12.57 8.67 10.16
CA ASP A 72 12.07 10.02 10.38
C ASP A 72 10.75 10.27 9.66
N ARG A 73 9.89 11.11 10.26
CA ARG A 73 8.55 11.41 9.74
C ARG A 73 8.58 12.01 8.32
N PRO A 74 9.43 13.00 7.98
CA PRO A 74 9.48 13.53 6.61
C PRO A 74 9.84 12.47 5.57
N ARG A 75 10.78 11.56 5.88
CA ARG A 75 11.11 10.44 5.00
C ARG A 75 9.95 9.47 4.85
N ALA A 76 9.27 9.11 5.95
CA ALA A 76 8.11 8.22 5.89
C ALA A 76 6.99 8.79 5.00
N GLU A 77 6.71 10.10 5.10
CA GLU A 77 5.72 10.77 4.26
C GLU A 77 6.11 10.74 2.77
N ALA A 78 7.38 10.99 2.47
CA ALA A 78 7.90 10.92 1.10
C ALA A 78 7.81 9.49 0.53
N ASP A 79 8.20 8.49 1.33
CA ASP A 79 8.15 7.08 0.94
C ASP A 79 6.70 6.60 0.73
N VAL A 80 5.77 6.99 1.60
CA VAL A 80 4.32 6.71 1.43
C VAL A 80 3.79 7.36 0.16
N THR A 81 4.06 8.65 -0.05
CA THR A 81 3.58 9.38 -1.23
C THR A 81 4.09 8.74 -2.52
N ALA A 82 5.39 8.42 -2.56
CA ALA A 82 6.01 7.79 -3.73
C ALA A 82 5.44 6.39 -3.99
N PHE A 83 5.27 5.59 -2.93
CA PHE A 83 4.71 4.26 -3.03
C PHE A 83 3.26 4.27 -3.53
N LEU A 84 2.40 5.10 -2.94
CA LEU A 84 0.99 5.17 -3.30
C LEU A 84 0.80 5.63 -4.75
N ARG A 85 1.61 6.59 -5.22
CA ARG A 85 1.60 7.00 -6.63
C ARG A 85 2.02 5.87 -7.55
N ALA A 86 3.17 5.25 -7.28
CA ALA A 86 3.68 4.16 -8.11
C ALA A 86 2.71 2.97 -8.16
N LEU A 87 2.08 2.64 -7.03
CA LEU A 87 1.07 1.59 -6.97
C LEU A 87 -0.17 1.99 -7.76
N ALA A 88 -0.72 3.19 -7.55
CA ALA A 88 -1.89 3.66 -8.30
C ALA A 88 -1.65 3.74 -9.81
N ASP A 89 -0.44 4.08 -10.25
CA ASP A 89 -0.07 4.10 -11.68
C ASP A 89 0.09 2.68 -12.28
N SER A 90 0.19 1.66 -11.43
CA SER A 90 0.34 0.25 -11.82
C SER A 90 -0.97 -0.54 -11.77
N LEU A 91 -2.07 0.09 -11.34
CA LEU A 91 -3.44 -0.44 -11.33
C LEU A 91 -4.23 0.16 -12.48
#